data_AF-A0A6L3X9C9-F1
#
_entry.id   AF-A0A6L3X9C9-F1
#
_cell.length_a   1.000
_cell.length_b   1.000
_cell.length_c   1.000
_cell.angle_alpha   90.00
_cell.angle_beta   90.00
_cell.angle_gamma   90.00
#
_symmetry.space_group_name_H-M   'P 1'
#
loop_
_entity.id
_entity.type
_entity.pdbx_description
1 polymer ?
#
loop_
_entity_poly.entity_id
_entity_poly.type
_entity_poly.pdbx_seq_one_letter_code
_entity_poly.pdbx_strand_id
1 'polypeptide(L)'
;VASLPAMVIQRANPGLYDMLTNGVLQANVSFDKAQLNCQNMAKKMMDFSDSSNWTQQAMMDEYKSVVNSGDTDAVRADEAGRKVTGASGNNWIGGQKRGGAGQPAIRVTHDLVAAGYNMMNGLPVTANSTVGESSCNGGACSKFGSAEEAAAMTVKVLGDRSMRTCANASECTSGDADDQPGTTVAGTGFAPLLEEATKANAEQLVRLVNGTEKPTAANLAKLKTGGLPVTAGVIKALQRDPDNAALTARLAGELAMSDTVETALLMRRMMVTG
;
A
#
# COMPACT_ATOMS: atom_id res chain seq x y z
N VAL A 1 7.89 -25.62 56.22
CA VAL A 1 6.94 -24.85 57.07
C VAL A 1 5.95 -24.14 56.15
N ALA A 2 4.89 -24.82 55.68
CA ALA A 2 3.95 -24.23 54.70
C ALA A 2 2.49 -24.69 54.88
N SER A 3 2.16 -25.39 55.97
CA SER A 3 0.82 -25.95 56.19
C SER A 3 0.07 -25.33 57.37
N LEU A 4 0.70 -24.45 58.16
CA LEU A 4 0.06 -23.84 59.33
C LEU A 4 -1.21 -23.02 59.00
N PRO A 5 -1.23 -22.17 57.95
CA PRO A 5 -2.44 -21.43 57.58
C PRO A 5 -3.55 -22.34 57.02
N ALA A 6 -3.17 -23.25 56.13
CA ALA A 6 -4.06 -24.22 55.50
C ALA A 6 -4.74 -25.15 56.52
N MET A 7 -3.97 -25.65 57.50
CA MET A 7 -4.45 -26.54 58.56
C MET A 7 -5.35 -25.81 59.58
N VAL A 8 -5.12 -24.52 59.81
CA VAL A 8 -6.01 -23.66 60.62
C VAL A 8 -7.33 -23.41 59.89
N ILE A 9 -7.31 -23.13 58.58
CA ILE A 9 -8.53 -22.97 57.76
C ILE A 9 -9.31 -24.29 57.67
N GLN A 10 -8.61 -25.42 57.50
CA GLN A 10 -9.23 -26.74 57.46
C GLN A 10 -9.95 -27.10 58.77
N ARG A 11 -9.42 -26.65 59.92
CA ARG A 11 -10.08 -26.82 61.23
C ARG A 11 -11.21 -25.83 61.46
N ALA A 12 -11.08 -24.58 61.02
CA ALA A 12 -12.07 -23.53 61.24
C ALA A 12 -13.27 -23.64 60.28
N ASN A 13 -13.04 -24.02 59.03
CA ASN A 13 -14.07 -24.25 58.02
C ASN A 13 -13.56 -25.24 56.95
N PRO A 14 -13.81 -26.56 57.13
CA PRO A 14 -13.34 -27.57 56.19
C PRO A 14 -13.91 -27.42 54.78
N GLY A 15 -15.12 -26.84 54.63
CA GLY A 15 -15.70 -26.55 53.32
C GLY A 15 -14.99 -25.44 52.56
N LEU A 16 -14.51 -24.40 53.28
CA LEU A 16 -13.71 -23.33 52.67
C LEU A 16 -12.32 -23.83 52.25
N TYR A 17 -11.71 -24.71 53.05
CA TYR A 17 -10.43 -25.32 52.68
C TYR A 17 -10.54 -26.12 51.39
N ASP A 18 -11.54 -27.00 51.30
CA ASP A 18 -11.80 -27.80 50.10
C ASP A 18 -12.07 -26.91 48.87
N MET A 19 -12.85 -25.84 49.04
CA MET A 19 -13.10 -24.85 47.99
C MET A 19 -11.81 -24.13 47.54
N LEU A 20 -10.92 -23.77 48.46
CA LEU A 20 -9.64 -23.11 48.13
C LEU A 20 -8.67 -24.09 47.46
N THR A 21 -8.56 -25.32 47.94
CA THR A 21 -7.68 -26.34 47.32
C THR A 21 -8.16 -26.73 45.93
N ASN A 22 -9.47 -26.94 45.76
CA ASN A 22 -10.06 -27.21 44.45
C ASN A 22 -9.97 -25.99 43.53
N GLY A 23 -10.12 -24.78 44.07
CA GLY A 23 -9.96 -23.53 43.34
C GLY A 23 -8.55 -23.32 42.79
N VAL A 24 -7.51 -23.59 43.60
CA VAL A 24 -6.10 -23.51 43.15
C VAL A 24 -5.79 -24.56 42.08
N LEU A 25 -6.33 -25.77 42.21
CA LEU A 25 -6.16 -26.81 41.19
C LEU A 25 -6.82 -26.41 39.86
N GLN A 26 -8.05 -25.90 39.89
CA GLN A 26 -8.75 -25.39 38.71
C GLN A 26 -8.04 -24.20 38.08
N ALA A 27 -7.46 -23.31 38.89
CA ALA A 27 -6.67 -22.18 38.39
C ALA A 27 -5.41 -22.65 37.65
N ASN A 28 -4.66 -23.61 38.20
CA ASN A 28 -3.47 -24.17 37.53
C ASN A 28 -3.84 -24.84 36.21
N VAL A 29 -4.91 -25.65 36.19
CA VAL A 29 -5.38 -26.29 34.95
C VAL A 29 -5.80 -25.26 33.90
N SER A 30 -6.46 -24.18 34.33
CA SER A 30 -6.88 -23.09 33.42
C SER A 30 -5.68 -22.32 32.88
N PHE A 31 -4.67 -22.07 33.71
CA PHE A 31 -3.42 -21.42 33.31
C PHE A 31 -2.60 -22.29 32.36
N ASP A 32 -2.42 -23.58 32.66
CA ASP A 32 -1.71 -24.53 31.79
C ASP A 32 -2.40 -24.66 30.44
N LYS A 33 -3.75 -24.68 30.43
CA LYS A 33 -4.54 -24.65 29.21
C LYS A 33 -4.32 -23.37 28.41
N ALA A 34 -4.30 -22.21 29.06
CA ALA A 34 -4.00 -20.94 28.40
C ALA A 34 -2.57 -20.95 27.82
N GLN A 35 -1.58 -21.47 28.55
CA GLN A 35 -0.21 -21.60 28.04
C GLN A 35 -0.12 -22.52 26.82
N LEU A 36 -0.76 -23.70 26.87
CA LEU A 36 -0.83 -24.62 25.73
C LEU A 36 -1.55 -23.99 24.55
N ASN A 37 -2.59 -23.20 24.79
CA ASN A 37 -3.28 -22.47 23.73
C ASN A 37 -2.39 -21.40 23.12
N CYS A 38 -1.65 -20.61 23.91
CA CYS A 38 -0.68 -19.65 23.41
C CYS A 38 0.39 -20.34 22.53
N GLN A 39 0.92 -21.49 22.97
CA GLN A 39 1.90 -22.27 22.20
C GLN A 39 1.29 -22.83 20.90
N ASN A 40 0.08 -23.39 20.98
CA ASN A 40 -0.63 -23.91 19.81
C ASN A 40 -1.04 -22.79 18.85
N MET A 41 -1.35 -21.61 19.35
CA MET A 41 -1.65 -20.43 18.56
C MET A 41 -0.38 -19.97 17.84
N ALA A 42 0.74 -19.83 18.54
CA ALA A 42 2.04 -19.52 17.93
C ALA A 42 2.46 -20.56 16.88
N LYS A 43 2.12 -21.84 17.08
CA LYS A 43 2.37 -22.91 16.10
C LYS A 43 1.41 -22.85 14.91
N LYS A 44 0.11 -22.66 15.16
CA LYS A 44 -0.88 -22.41 14.10
C LYS A 44 -0.51 -21.17 13.28
N MET A 45 0.03 -20.13 13.92
CA MET A 45 0.54 -18.93 13.26
C MET A 45 1.71 -19.23 12.29
N MET A 46 2.44 -20.35 12.46
CA MET A 46 3.42 -20.83 11.48
C MET A 46 2.82 -21.75 10.41
N ASP A 47 1.75 -22.49 10.73
CA ASP A 47 1.17 -23.55 9.88
C ASP A 47 -0.10 -23.13 9.10
N PHE A 48 -0.61 -21.90 9.25
CA PHE A 48 -1.73 -21.43 8.43
C PHE A 48 -1.24 -21.13 7.00
N SER A 49 -1.32 -22.10 6.09
CA SER A 49 -1.04 -21.88 4.66
C SER A 49 -2.28 -21.46 3.84
N ASP A 50 -3.48 -21.48 4.46
CA ASP A 50 -4.77 -21.32 3.75
C ASP A 50 -5.42 -19.93 3.90
N SER A 51 -5.05 -19.12 4.91
CA SER A 51 -5.53 -17.73 5.04
C SER A 51 -4.55 -16.75 4.41
N SER A 52 -5.02 -15.62 3.88
CA SER A 52 -4.11 -14.62 3.33
C SER A 52 -3.12 -14.15 4.41
N ASN A 53 -1.82 -14.06 4.09
CA ASN A 53 -0.79 -13.57 5.03
C ASN A 53 -1.20 -12.24 5.70
N TRP A 54 -1.99 -11.42 5.00
CA TRP A 54 -2.56 -10.17 5.50
C TRP A 54 -3.54 -10.39 6.66
N THR A 55 -4.48 -11.32 6.52
CA THR A 55 -5.43 -11.71 7.58
C THR A 55 -4.69 -12.22 8.82
N GLN A 56 -3.65 -13.03 8.63
CA GLN A 56 -2.86 -13.59 9.72
C GLN A 56 -2.16 -12.49 10.51
N GLN A 57 -1.50 -11.58 9.80
CA GLN A 57 -0.82 -10.44 10.42
C GLN A 57 -1.81 -9.54 11.18
N ALA A 58 -3.03 -9.36 10.67
CA ALA A 58 -4.08 -8.59 11.36
C ALA A 58 -4.50 -9.25 12.67
N MET A 59 -4.77 -10.55 12.62
CA MET A 59 -5.16 -11.34 13.79
C MET A 59 -4.03 -11.35 14.83
N MET A 60 -2.77 -11.35 14.39
CA MET A 60 -1.59 -11.26 15.27
C MET A 60 -1.47 -9.90 15.95
N ASP A 61 -1.64 -8.81 15.19
CA ASP A 61 -1.64 -7.45 15.73
C ASP A 61 -2.78 -7.25 16.73
N GLU A 62 -3.95 -7.79 16.43
CA GLU A 62 -5.13 -7.78 17.31
C GLU A 62 -4.91 -8.63 18.56
N TYR A 63 -4.35 -9.84 18.43
CA TYR A 63 -4.00 -10.66 19.58
C TYR A 63 -2.99 -9.96 20.48
N LYS A 64 -1.95 -9.36 19.89
CA LYS A 64 -0.95 -8.56 20.63
C LYS A 64 -1.59 -7.38 21.37
N SER A 65 -2.58 -6.71 20.77
CA SER A 65 -3.26 -5.61 21.44
C SER A 65 -4.10 -6.11 22.61
N VAL A 66 -4.80 -7.24 22.47
CA VAL A 66 -5.57 -7.89 23.54
C VAL A 66 -4.67 -8.32 24.70
N VAL A 67 -3.52 -8.93 24.42
CA VAL A 67 -2.57 -9.34 25.47
C VAL A 67 -1.96 -8.14 26.19
N ASN A 68 -1.66 -7.04 25.48
CA ASN A 68 -1.05 -5.84 26.09
C ASN A 68 -2.07 -4.92 26.79
N SER A 69 -3.35 -4.98 26.41
CA SER A 69 -4.43 -4.19 27.02
C SER A 69 -5.22 -4.96 28.07
N GLY A 70 -5.09 -6.28 28.10
CA GLY A 70 -5.78 -7.16 29.02
C GLY A 70 -5.33 -6.98 30.46
N ASP A 71 -6.29 -7.10 31.37
CA ASP A 71 -6.07 -7.34 32.80
C ASP A 71 -4.99 -8.42 33.01
N THR A 72 -4.29 -8.38 34.15
CA THR A 72 -3.27 -9.33 34.63
C THR A 72 -3.65 -10.83 34.63
N ASP A 73 -4.83 -11.19 34.14
CA ASP A 73 -5.39 -12.54 34.03
C ASP A 73 -5.16 -13.14 32.64
N ALA A 74 -4.19 -14.06 32.59
CA ALA A 74 -3.80 -14.75 31.37
C ALA A 74 -4.92 -15.60 30.73
N VAL A 75 -5.89 -16.09 31.52
CA VAL A 75 -6.98 -16.93 31.00
C VAL A 75 -8.00 -16.07 30.25
N ARG A 76 -8.36 -14.91 30.80
CA ARG A 76 -9.24 -13.94 30.14
C ARG A 76 -8.60 -13.37 28.87
N ALA A 77 -7.30 -13.07 28.92
CA ALA A 77 -6.55 -12.63 27.74
C ALA A 77 -6.50 -13.70 26.63
N ASP A 78 -6.27 -14.98 26.98
CA ASP A 78 -6.33 -16.09 26.02
C ASP A 78 -7.73 -16.22 25.40
N GLU A 79 -8.79 -16.15 26.21
CA GLU A 79 -10.15 -16.28 25.70
C GLU A 79 -10.55 -15.13 24.76
N ALA A 80 -10.15 -13.89 25.07
CA ALA A 80 -10.35 -12.75 24.19
C ALA A 80 -9.50 -12.87 22.91
N GLY A 81 -8.24 -13.32 23.04
CA GLY A 81 -7.34 -13.55 21.93
C GLY A 81 -7.81 -14.63 20.95
N ARG A 82 -8.64 -15.58 21.41
CA ARG A 82 -9.28 -16.59 20.54
C ARG A 82 -10.42 -16.04 19.68
N LYS A 83 -10.94 -14.85 20.00
CA LYS A 83 -12.06 -14.21 19.29
C LYS A 83 -11.61 -13.19 18.26
N VAL A 84 -10.30 -13.00 18.07
CA VAL A 84 -9.78 -12.07 17.06
C VAL A 84 -10.19 -12.53 15.67
N THR A 85 -10.69 -11.60 14.86
CA THR A 85 -11.18 -11.89 13.51
C THR A 85 -10.35 -11.19 12.44
N GLY A 86 -9.35 -10.38 12.82
CA GLY A 86 -8.60 -9.55 11.89
C GLY A 86 -9.35 -8.27 11.50
N ALA A 87 -10.48 -7.99 12.14
CA ALA A 87 -11.28 -6.78 11.93
C ALA A 87 -10.52 -5.50 12.33
N SER A 88 -9.49 -5.62 13.19
CA SER A 88 -8.64 -4.49 13.57
C SER A 88 -7.73 -3.98 12.43
N GLY A 89 -7.52 -4.78 11.39
CA GLY A 89 -6.66 -4.43 10.26
C GLY A 89 -5.15 -4.43 10.59
N ASN A 90 -4.34 -4.27 9.54
CA ASN A 90 -2.89 -4.24 9.67
C ASN A 90 -2.40 -2.83 9.93
N ASN A 91 -1.30 -2.72 10.67
CA ASN A 91 -0.55 -1.47 10.70
C ASN A 91 0.05 -1.22 9.31
N TRP A 92 -0.31 -0.10 8.70
CA TRP A 92 0.05 0.28 7.34
C TRP A 92 0.86 1.56 7.30
N ILE A 93 1.00 2.15 6.12
CA ILE A 93 1.77 3.36 5.86
C ILE A 93 1.35 4.49 6.81
N GLY A 94 2.34 5.13 7.44
CA GLY A 94 2.12 6.22 8.39
C GLY A 94 1.49 5.77 9.72
N GLY A 95 1.49 4.47 10.03
CA GLY A 95 0.90 3.92 11.25
C GLY A 95 -0.63 3.83 11.22
N GLN A 96 -1.25 4.02 10.06
CA GLN A 96 -2.70 3.93 9.89
C GLN A 96 -3.13 2.47 9.83
N LYS A 97 -4.28 2.15 10.42
CA LYS A 97 -4.90 0.83 10.24
C LYS A 97 -5.62 0.74 8.89
N ARG A 98 -5.40 -0.35 8.16
CA ARG A 98 -6.01 -0.64 6.84
C ARG A 98 -6.43 -2.10 6.74
N GLY A 99 -7.41 -2.35 5.86
CA GLY A 99 -7.88 -3.69 5.49
C GLY A 99 -8.90 -4.30 6.47
N GLY A 100 -9.06 -3.73 7.66
CA GLY A 100 -10.02 -4.15 8.68
C GLY A 100 -11.46 -3.66 8.44
N ALA A 101 -12.33 -3.94 9.41
CA ALA A 101 -13.74 -3.54 9.37
C ALA A 101 -13.85 -2.01 9.55
N GLY A 102 -14.58 -1.35 8.65
CA GLY A 102 -14.74 0.12 8.66
C GLY A 102 -13.48 0.89 8.24
N GLN A 103 -12.47 0.19 7.70
CA GLN A 103 -11.23 0.79 7.23
C GLN A 103 -11.17 0.74 5.69
N PRO A 104 -10.40 1.62 5.03
CA PRO A 104 -10.10 1.46 3.61
C PRO A 104 -9.33 0.16 3.37
N ALA A 105 -9.46 -0.41 2.17
CA ALA A 105 -8.69 -1.58 1.79
C ALA A 105 -7.18 -1.28 1.76
N ILE A 106 -6.37 -2.33 1.86
CA ILE A 106 -4.94 -2.24 1.57
C ILE A 106 -4.78 -2.33 0.05
N ARG A 107 -4.34 -1.26 -0.59
CA ARG A 107 -4.08 -1.21 -2.04
C ARG A 107 -2.58 -1.07 -2.25
N VAL A 108 -1.90 -2.19 -2.45
CA VAL A 108 -0.43 -2.27 -2.31
C VAL A 108 0.27 -1.33 -3.27
N THR A 109 -0.11 -1.35 -4.54
CA THR A 109 0.56 -0.52 -5.56
C THR A 109 0.22 0.95 -5.38
N HIS A 110 -1.06 1.25 -5.19
CA HIS A 110 -1.55 2.60 -4.94
C HIS A 110 -0.88 3.25 -3.74
N ASP A 111 -0.94 2.59 -2.58
CA ASP A 111 -0.53 3.16 -1.31
C ASP A 111 0.99 3.35 -1.24
N LEU A 112 1.77 2.37 -1.72
CA LEU A 112 3.24 2.48 -1.76
C LEU A 112 3.69 3.60 -2.70
N VAL A 113 3.05 3.76 -3.86
CA VAL A 113 3.40 4.84 -4.80
C VAL A 113 3.03 6.20 -4.23
N ALA A 114 1.85 6.34 -3.62
CA ALA A 114 1.44 7.58 -2.99
C ALA A 114 2.41 7.99 -1.86
N ALA A 115 2.79 7.02 -1.01
CA ALA A 115 3.75 7.23 0.06
C ALA A 115 5.15 7.58 -0.48
N GLY A 116 5.62 6.83 -1.47
CA GLY A 116 6.90 7.07 -2.13
C GLY A 116 6.98 8.43 -2.79
N TYR A 117 5.91 8.87 -3.48
CA TYR A 117 5.82 10.21 -4.04
C TYR A 117 5.96 11.28 -2.95
N ASN A 118 5.25 11.12 -1.83
CA ASN A 118 5.32 12.06 -0.72
C ASN A 118 6.74 12.11 -0.12
N MET A 119 7.35 10.95 0.13
CA MET A 119 8.71 10.86 0.67
C MET A 119 9.75 11.49 -0.27
N MET A 120 9.64 11.26 -1.57
CA MET A 120 10.52 11.85 -2.58
C MET A 120 10.42 13.38 -2.64
N ASN A 121 9.28 13.95 -2.21
CA ASN A 121 9.05 15.39 -2.13
C ASN A 121 9.20 15.96 -0.71
N GLY A 122 9.68 15.16 0.26
CA GLY A 122 9.83 15.58 1.65
C GLY A 122 8.51 15.88 2.37
N LEU A 123 7.39 15.36 1.87
CA LEU A 123 6.07 15.48 2.47
C LEU A 123 5.81 14.33 3.46
N PRO A 124 4.89 14.51 4.41
CA PRO A 124 4.39 13.40 5.22
C PRO A 124 3.87 12.26 4.35
N VAL A 125 4.15 11.01 4.72
CA VAL A 125 3.80 9.80 3.92
C VAL A 125 2.30 9.70 3.56
N THR A 126 1.42 10.26 4.38
CA THR A 126 -0.04 10.27 4.18
C THR A 126 -0.59 11.60 3.67
N ALA A 127 0.27 12.52 3.21
CA ALA A 127 -0.17 13.79 2.66
C ALA A 127 -0.92 13.60 1.35
N ASN A 128 -1.97 14.40 1.13
CA ASN A 128 -2.71 14.45 -0.14
C ASN A 128 -2.66 15.84 -0.78
N SER A 129 -1.65 16.63 -0.42
CA SER A 129 -1.43 17.96 -0.97
C SER A 129 -0.84 17.87 -2.37
N THR A 130 -1.29 18.74 -3.26
CA THR A 130 -0.61 18.95 -4.55
C THR A 130 0.72 19.68 -4.33
N VAL A 131 1.75 19.29 -5.08
CA VAL A 131 3.03 19.99 -5.09
C VAL A 131 2.97 21.03 -6.20
N GLY A 132 2.92 22.31 -5.81
CA GLY A 132 2.97 23.42 -6.78
C GLY A 132 4.31 23.48 -7.50
N GLU A 133 4.32 23.98 -8.74
CA GLU A 133 5.52 24.07 -9.59
C GLU A 133 6.69 24.80 -8.90
N SER A 134 6.42 25.85 -8.11
CA SER A 134 7.44 26.60 -7.37
C SER A 134 8.10 25.81 -6.24
N SER A 135 7.42 24.79 -5.72
CA SER A 135 7.87 23.96 -4.62
C SER A 135 8.43 22.61 -5.11
N CYS A 136 8.35 22.36 -6.41
CA CYS A 136 8.85 21.14 -7.01
C CYS A 136 10.35 21.20 -7.23
N ASN A 137 11.10 20.36 -6.51
CA ASN A 137 12.57 20.30 -6.60
C ASN A 137 13.09 18.92 -7.05
N GLY A 138 12.23 18.07 -7.62
CA GLY A 138 12.57 16.70 -8.01
C GLY A 138 11.79 16.19 -9.21
N GLY A 139 12.28 15.11 -9.82
CA GLY A 139 11.66 14.51 -11.03
C GLY A 139 10.25 13.94 -10.82
N ALA A 140 9.86 13.67 -9.56
CA ALA A 140 8.53 13.15 -9.23
C ALA A 140 7.43 14.20 -9.40
N CYS A 141 7.60 15.35 -8.77
CA CYS A 141 6.65 16.45 -8.83
C CYS A 141 6.59 17.14 -10.20
N SER A 142 7.64 17.02 -11.02
CA SER A 142 7.62 17.54 -12.39
C SER A 142 6.78 16.68 -13.33
N LYS A 143 6.58 15.39 -12.99
CA LYS A 143 5.79 14.46 -13.78
C LYS A 143 4.35 14.31 -13.27
N PHE A 144 4.17 14.32 -11.95
CA PHE A 144 2.88 14.17 -11.30
C PHE A 144 2.67 15.31 -10.30
N GLY A 145 1.51 15.97 -10.34
CA GLY A 145 1.20 17.08 -9.45
C GLY A 145 0.79 16.67 -8.04
N SER A 146 0.45 15.40 -7.83
CA SER A 146 0.03 14.86 -6.52
C SER A 146 0.37 13.38 -6.36
N ALA A 147 0.34 12.91 -5.11
CA ALA A 147 0.48 11.50 -4.75
C ALA A 147 -0.62 10.63 -5.40
N GLU A 148 -1.86 11.12 -5.43
CA GLU A 148 -3.00 10.41 -6.05
C GLU A 148 -2.82 10.25 -7.56
N GLU A 149 -2.37 11.31 -8.26
CA GLU A 149 -2.11 11.24 -9.70
C GLU A 149 -1.00 10.23 -10.02
N ALA A 150 0.08 10.24 -9.23
CA ALA A 150 1.18 9.29 -9.37
C ALA A 150 0.73 7.84 -9.13
N ALA A 151 -0.07 7.63 -8.08
CA ALA A 151 -0.61 6.33 -7.71
C ALA A 151 -1.58 5.80 -8.79
N ALA A 152 -2.56 6.59 -9.20
CA ALA A 152 -3.54 6.22 -10.23
C ALA A 152 -2.86 5.86 -11.56
N MET A 153 -1.86 6.64 -11.99
CA MET A 153 -1.11 6.33 -13.19
C MET A 153 -0.29 5.04 -13.04
N THR A 154 0.31 4.81 -11.87
CA THR A 154 1.07 3.57 -11.65
C THR A 154 0.15 2.35 -11.60
N VAL A 155 -1.01 2.45 -10.96
CA VAL A 155 -2.05 1.41 -10.94
C VAL A 155 -2.57 1.11 -12.35
N LYS A 156 -2.78 2.12 -13.19
CA LYS A 156 -3.20 1.90 -14.58
C LYS A 156 -2.16 1.08 -15.36
N VAL A 157 -0.87 1.26 -15.09
CA VAL A 157 0.20 0.51 -15.78
C VAL A 157 0.38 -0.90 -15.20
N LEU A 158 0.55 -1.01 -13.88
CA LEU A 158 0.95 -2.25 -13.21
C LEU A 158 -0.23 -3.08 -12.72
N GLY A 159 -1.39 -2.45 -12.57
CA GLY A 159 -2.53 -3.00 -11.85
C GLY A 159 -2.43 -2.75 -10.35
N ASP A 160 -3.43 -3.21 -9.62
CA ASP A 160 -3.39 -3.25 -8.16
C ASP A 160 -4.29 -4.37 -7.63
N ARG A 161 -4.11 -4.69 -6.35
CA ARG A 161 -4.95 -5.64 -5.63
C ARG A 161 -5.39 -5.06 -4.31
N SER A 162 -6.71 -5.06 -4.11
CA SER A 162 -7.33 -4.74 -2.84
C SER A 162 -7.25 -5.94 -1.90
N MET A 163 -6.63 -5.73 -0.73
CA MET A 163 -6.50 -6.74 0.31
C MET A 163 -7.32 -6.35 1.54
N ARG A 164 -7.98 -7.36 2.11
CA ARG A 164 -8.78 -7.29 3.33
C ARG A 164 -8.28 -8.28 4.34
N THR A 165 -8.43 -7.94 5.61
CA THR A 165 -7.84 -8.70 6.71
C THR A 165 -8.86 -9.48 7.53
N CYS A 166 -10.17 -9.24 7.39
CA CYS A 166 -11.17 -10.01 8.12
C CYS A 166 -11.14 -11.48 7.71
N ALA A 167 -11.25 -12.37 8.70
CA ALA A 167 -11.45 -13.81 8.48
C ALA A 167 -12.76 -14.10 7.73
N ASN A 168 -13.79 -13.29 7.98
CA ASN A 168 -15.03 -13.30 7.21
C ASN A 168 -15.07 -12.08 6.27
N ALA A 169 -15.08 -12.33 4.96
CA ALA A 169 -15.07 -11.27 3.94
C ALA A 169 -16.25 -10.29 4.09
N SER A 170 -17.40 -10.75 4.58
CA SER A 170 -18.61 -9.94 4.77
C SER A 170 -18.44 -8.85 5.84
N GLU A 171 -17.46 -8.98 6.74
CA GLU A 171 -17.18 -8.01 7.80
C GLU A 171 -16.27 -6.85 7.33
N CYS A 172 -15.58 -7.03 6.19
CA CYS A 172 -14.61 -6.10 5.64
C CYS A 172 -15.04 -5.58 4.26
N THR A 173 -16.25 -5.02 4.17
CA THR A 173 -16.86 -4.52 2.91
C THR A 173 -16.92 -2.99 2.81
N SER A 174 -16.35 -2.26 3.77
CA SER A 174 -16.38 -0.80 3.81
C SER A 174 -15.59 -0.14 2.69
N GLY A 175 -16.14 0.83 1.98
CA GLY A 175 -15.46 1.52 0.86
C GLY A 175 -16.17 1.26 -0.46
N ASP A 176 -15.48 1.56 -1.57
CA ASP A 176 -16.06 1.48 -2.90
C ASP A 176 -15.92 0.07 -3.51
N ALA A 177 -16.37 -0.11 -4.75
CA ALA A 177 -16.24 -1.37 -5.49
C ALA A 177 -14.79 -1.85 -5.60
N ASP A 178 -13.85 -0.91 -5.72
CA ASP A 178 -12.41 -1.18 -5.81
C ASP A 178 -11.82 -1.64 -4.48
N ASP A 179 -12.50 -1.37 -3.36
CA ASP A 179 -12.06 -1.74 -2.04
C ASP A 179 -12.61 -3.11 -1.59
N GLN A 180 -13.41 -3.79 -2.41
CA GLN A 180 -14.03 -5.06 -2.02
C GLN A 180 -12.99 -6.19 -1.86
N PRO A 181 -13.27 -7.19 -0.99
CA PRO A 181 -12.37 -8.30 -0.76
C PRO A 181 -12.03 -9.05 -2.06
N GLY A 182 -10.73 -9.10 -2.40
CA GLY A 182 -10.27 -9.84 -3.58
C GLY A 182 -10.43 -9.10 -4.91
N THR A 183 -10.82 -7.83 -4.90
CA THR A 183 -10.85 -7.01 -6.12
C THR A 183 -9.43 -6.82 -6.65
N THR A 184 -9.26 -7.07 -7.95
CA THR A 184 -8.00 -6.88 -8.67
C THR A 184 -8.23 -5.98 -9.88
N VAL A 185 -7.40 -4.96 -10.00
CA VAL A 185 -7.35 -4.08 -11.17
C VAL A 185 -6.20 -4.56 -12.06
N ALA A 186 -6.51 -4.93 -13.30
CA ALA A 186 -5.48 -5.34 -14.25
C ALA A 186 -4.74 -4.11 -14.80
N GLY A 187 -3.41 -4.18 -14.84
CA GLY A 187 -2.58 -3.17 -15.48
C GLY A 187 -2.61 -3.29 -16.99
N THR A 188 -2.61 -2.16 -17.69
CA THR A 188 -2.57 -2.11 -19.15
C THR A 188 -1.14 -2.19 -19.71
N GLY A 189 -0.12 -2.11 -18.85
CA GLY A 189 1.28 -1.96 -19.25
C GLY A 189 1.59 -0.58 -19.83
N PHE A 190 2.84 -0.40 -20.29
CA PHE A 190 3.33 0.86 -20.84
C PHE A 190 2.99 1.08 -22.33
N ALA A 191 2.54 0.04 -23.05
CA ALA A 191 2.28 0.14 -24.48
C ALA A 191 1.21 1.22 -24.82
N PRO A 192 0.05 1.29 -24.14
CA PRO A 192 -0.92 2.36 -24.40
C PRO A 192 -0.37 3.77 -24.08
N LEU A 193 0.47 3.88 -23.03
CA LEU A 193 1.10 5.15 -22.67
C LEU A 193 2.07 5.61 -23.76
N LEU A 194 2.87 4.68 -24.30
CA LEU A 194 3.79 4.94 -25.40
C LEU A 194 3.06 5.33 -26.69
N GLU A 195 1.99 4.62 -27.04
CA GLU A 195 1.19 4.90 -28.24
C GLU A 195 0.52 6.27 -28.15
N GLU A 196 -0.07 6.61 -27.01
CA GLU A 196 -0.70 7.91 -26.78
C GLU A 196 0.34 9.05 -26.82
N ALA A 197 1.51 8.85 -26.20
CA ALA A 197 2.60 9.83 -26.26
C ALA A 197 3.16 9.99 -27.68
N THR A 198 3.30 8.90 -28.43
CA THR A 198 3.77 8.92 -29.82
C THR A 198 2.79 9.69 -30.70
N LYS A 199 1.48 9.44 -30.55
CA LYS A 199 0.45 10.16 -31.30
C LYS A 199 0.44 11.65 -30.97
N ALA A 200 0.47 12.01 -29.68
CA ALA A 200 0.49 13.40 -29.24
C ALA A 200 1.74 14.15 -29.77
N ASN A 201 2.91 13.51 -29.69
CA ASN A 201 4.15 14.06 -30.22
C ASN A 201 4.11 14.21 -31.74
N ALA A 202 3.59 13.21 -32.48
CA ALA A 202 3.49 13.27 -33.93
C ALA A 202 2.59 14.42 -34.39
N GLU A 203 1.40 14.58 -33.77
CA GLU A 203 0.49 15.67 -34.09
C GLU A 203 1.12 17.05 -33.82
N GLN A 204 1.80 17.20 -32.70
CA GLN A 204 2.47 18.45 -32.33
C GLN A 204 3.68 18.75 -33.22
N LEU A 205 4.52 17.75 -33.52
CA LEU A 205 5.66 17.91 -34.41
C LEU A 205 5.23 18.24 -35.84
N VAL A 206 4.15 17.64 -36.36
CA VAL A 206 3.62 17.99 -37.69
C VAL A 206 3.23 19.46 -37.74
N ARG A 207 2.56 20.01 -36.71
CA ARG A 207 2.21 21.44 -36.63
C ARG A 207 3.44 22.35 -36.59
N LEU A 208 4.52 21.89 -35.96
CA LEU A 208 5.78 22.63 -35.87
C LEU A 208 6.55 22.58 -37.20
N VAL A 209 6.59 21.42 -37.86
CA VAL A 209 7.33 21.18 -39.11
C VAL A 209 6.60 21.77 -40.32
N ASN A 210 5.28 21.75 -40.37
CA ASN A 210 4.53 22.39 -41.46
C ASN A 210 4.41 23.92 -41.30
N GLY A 211 4.87 24.49 -40.17
CA GLY A 211 4.84 25.93 -39.90
C GLY A 211 3.52 26.48 -39.38
N THR A 212 2.52 25.63 -39.06
CA THR A 212 1.26 26.05 -38.41
C THR A 212 1.54 26.67 -37.04
N GLU A 213 2.50 26.10 -36.30
CA GLU A 213 3.01 26.65 -35.05
C GLU A 213 4.49 27.00 -35.17
N LYS A 214 4.89 28.15 -34.60
CA LYS A 214 6.31 28.52 -34.51
C LYS A 214 7.00 27.68 -33.43
N PRO A 215 8.28 27.27 -33.62
CA PRO A 215 9.05 26.52 -32.63
C PRO A 215 9.52 27.44 -31.49
N THR A 216 8.56 27.86 -30.66
CA THR A 216 8.76 28.62 -29.43
C THR A 216 8.96 27.66 -28.26
N ALA A 217 9.57 28.12 -27.17
CA ALA A 217 9.73 27.31 -25.97
C ALA A 217 8.39 26.74 -25.47
N ALA A 218 7.31 27.53 -25.53
CA ALA A 218 5.97 27.09 -25.14
C ALA A 218 5.42 25.96 -26.02
N ASN A 219 5.62 26.01 -27.34
CA ASN A 219 5.14 24.95 -28.24
C ASN A 219 6.03 23.70 -28.21
N LEU A 220 7.31 23.84 -27.89
CA LEU A 220 8.23 22.73 -27.70
C LEU A 220 7.98 22.01 -26.36
N ALA A 221 7.58 22.74 -25.32
CA ALA A 221 7.22 22.16 -24.01
C ALA A 221 5.95 21.28 -24.05
N LYS A 222 5.12 21.38 -25.10
CA LYS A 222 3.98 20.49 -25.31
C LYS A 222 4.39 19.07 -25.72
N LEU A 223 5.63 18.89 -26.18
CA LEU A 223 6.14 17.57 -26.56
C LEU A 223 6.46 16.75 -25.30
N LYS A 224 6.02 15.50 -25.28
CA LYS A 224 6.37 14.51 -24.28
C LYS A 224 7.75 13.94 -24.61
N THR A 225 8.80 14.62 -24.15
CA THR A 225 10.19 14.29 -24.51
C THR A 225 10.96 13.56 -23.43
N GLY A 226 10.43 13.50 -22.21
CA GLY A 226 11.24 13.23 -21.02
C GLY A 226 12.48 14.14 -21.00
N GLY A 227 13.61 13.58 -20.61
CA GLY A 227 14.92 14.24 -20.57
C GLY A 227 15.58 14.56 -21.91
N LEU A 228 14.90 14.43 -23.06
CA LEU A 228 15.46 14.74 -24.38
C LEU A 228 14.88 16.06 -24.96
N PRO A 229 15.37 17.24 -24.55
CA PRO A 229 14.81 18.50 -25.01
C PRO A 229 14.99 18.69 -26.52
N VAL A 230 13.90 18.98 -27.22
CA VAL A 230 13.93 19.34 -28.65
C VAL A 230 14.14 20.84 -28.79
N THR A 231 15.15 21.24 -29.56
CA THR A 231 15.44 22.65 -29.81
C THR A 231 14.73 23.16 -31.06
N ALA A 232 14.52 24.48 -31.14
CA ALA A 232 13.99 25.11 -32.35
C ALA A 232 14.88 24.87 -33.59
N GLY A 233 16.18 24.62 -33.40
CA GLY A 233 17.12 24.27 -34.46
C GLY A 233 16.78 22.94 -35.13
N VAL A 234 16.42 21.92 -34.33
CA VAL A 234 16.00 20.59 -34.82
C VAL A 234 14.73 20.72 -35.66
N ILE A 235 13.74 21.49 -35.21
CA ILE A 235 12.51 21.74 -35.99
C ILE A 235 12.82 22.45 -37.31
N LYS A 236 13.67 23.48 -37.29
CA LYS A 236 14.07 24.20 -38.53
C LYS A 236 14.87 23.33 -39.48
N ALA A 237 15.63 22.35 -38.98
CA ALA A 237 16.30 21.37 -39.82
C ALA A 237 15.28 20.43 -40.48
N LEU A 238 14.33 19.89 -39.72
CA LEU A 238 13.23 19.08 -40.24
C LEU A 238 12.38 19.84 -41.28
N GLN A 239 12.13 21.13 -41.06
CA GLN A 239 11.40 21.97 -42.03
C GLN A 239 12.07 22.04 -43.42
N ARG A 240 13.39 21.90 -43.48
CA ARG A 240 14.18 22.01 -44.72
C ARG A 240 14.47 20.65 -45.36
N ASP A 241 14.19 19.57 -44.64
CA ASP A 241 14.48 18.22 -45.09
C ASP A 241 13.38 17.72 -46.05
N PRO A 242 13.73 17.15 -47.22
CA PRO A 242 12.75 16.56 -48.12
C PRO A 242 12.03 15.34 -47.52
N ASP A 243 12.67 14.60 -46.60
CA ASP A 243 12.12 13.41 -45.94
C ASP A 243 11.50 13.71 -44.58
N ASN A 244 11.08 14.97 -44.36
CA ASN A 244 10.61 15.46 -43.07
C ASN A 244 9.47 14.64 -42.45
N ALA A 245 8.59 14.03 -43.25
CA ALA A 245 7.49 13.21 -42.77
C ALA A 245 7.98 11.95 -42.05
N ALA A 246 8.94 11.23 -42.65
CA ALA A 246 9.52 10.03 -42.06
C ALA A 246 10.36 10.35 -40.82
N LEU A 247 11.16 11.42 -40.88
CA LEU A 247 11.98 11.87 -39.76
C LEU A 247 11.11 12.38 -38.59
N THR A 248 10.00 13.05 -38.87
CA THR A 248 9.05 13.51 -37.85
C THR A 248 8.39 12.34 -37.13
N ALA A 249 7.93 11.33 -37.88
CA ALA A 249 7.32 10.14 -37.29
C ALA A 249 8.32 9.37 -36.40
N ARG A 250 9.58 9.23 -36.85
CA ARG A 250 10.64 8.59 -36.08
C ARG A 250 10.97 9.39 -34.81
N LEU A 251 11.15 10.70 -34.93
CA LEU A 251 11.43 11.58 -33.78
C LEU A 251 10.29 11.51 -32.75
N ALA A 252 9.03 11.51 -33.19
CA ALA A 252 7.88 11.38 -32.29
C ALA A 252 7.96 10.10 -31.43
N GLY A 253 8.28 8.97 -32.06
CA GLY A 253 8.44 7.68 -31.37
C GLY A 253 9.62 7.64 -30.42
N GLU A 254 10.78 8.17 -30.82
CA GLU A 254 11.99 8.22 -29.97
C GLU A 254 11.77 9.11 -28.73
N LEU A 255 11.13 10.27 -28.89
CA LEU A 255 10.78 11.16 -27.77
C LEU A 255 9.76 10.52 -26.83
N ALA A 256 8.73 9.87 -27.38
CA ALA A 256 7.71 9.18 -26.60
C ALA A 256 8.30 7.98 -25.83
N MET A 257 9.23 7.25 -26.43
CA MET A 257 9.94 6.15 -25.76
C MET A 257 10.79 6.67 -24.60
N SER A 258 11.51 7.78 -24.80
CA SER A 258 12.27 8.43 -23.72
C SER A 258 11.38 8.85 -22.55
N ASP A 259 10.25 9.52 -22.83
CA ASP A 259 9.29 9.91 -21.80
C ASP A 259 8.70 8.69 -21.05
N THR A 260 8.36 7.63 -21.78
CA THR A 260 7.80 6.40 -21.21
C THR A 260 8.80 5.70 -20.29
N VAL A 261 10.07 5.58 -20.72
CA VAL A 261 11.13 4.93 -19.92
C VAL A 261 11.42 5.73 -18.66
N GLU A 262 11.50 7.06 -18.76
CA GLU A 262 11.71 7.93 -17.60
C GLU A 262 10.55 7.83 -16.61
N THR A 263 9.31 7.83 -17.12
CA THR A 263 8.10 7.60 -16.31
C THR A 263 8.17 6.25 -15.59
N ALA A 264 8.58 5.19 -16.28
CA ALA A 264 8.72 3.86 -15.68
C ALA A 264 9.78 3.81 -14.56
N LEU A 265 10.93 4.45 -14.78
CA LEU A 265 11.99 4.55 -13.77
C LEU A 265 11.52 5.35 -12.55
N LEU A 266 10.73 6.40 -12.77
CA LEU A 266 10.14 7.20 -11.71
C LEU A 266 9.13 6.39 -10.89
N MET A 267 8.22 5.67 -11.55
CA MET A 267 7.28 4.75 -10.90
C MET A 267 8.01 3.71 -10.05
N ARG A 268 9.07 3.10 -10.58
CA ARG A 268 9.91 2.17 -9.82
C ARG A 268 10.54 2.82 -8.59
N ARG A 269 11.05 4.05 -8.70
CA ARG A 269 11.63 4.77 -7.56
C ARG A 269 10.59 5.05 -6.48
N MET A 270 9.37 5.45 -6.86
CA MET A 270 8.27 5.66 -5.91
C MET A 270 7.94 4.36 -5.16
N MET A 271 7.77 3.24 -5.88
CA MET A 271 7.49 1.93 -5.25
C MET A 271 8.61 1.38 -4.37
N VAL A 272 9.87 1.73 -4.63
CA VAL A 272 11.01 1.29 -3.80
C VAL A 272 11.21 2.20 -2.58
N THR A 273 10.77 3.45 -2.67
CA THR A 273 10.91 4.44 -1.59
C THR A 273 9.81 4.31 -0.55
N GLY A 274 8.57 4.07 -0.99
CA GLY A 274 7.43 3.77 -0.12
C GLY A 274 7.47 2.36 0.43
#